data_AF-A0A258X6R6-F1
#
_entry.id   AF-A0A258X6R6-F1
#
_cell.length_a   1.000
_cell.length_b   1.000
_cell.length_c   1.000
_cell.angle_alpha   90.00
_cell.angle_beta   90.00
_cell.angle_gamma   90.00
#
_symmetry.space_group_name_H-M   'P 1'
#
loop_
_entity.id
_entity.type
_entity.pdbx_description
1 polymer ?
#
loop_
_entity_poly.entity_id
_entity_poly.type
_entity_poly.pdbx_seq_one_letter_code
_entity_poly.pdbx_strand_id
1 'polypeptide(L)'
;MDFRVKARVALGGHNIPFENIVRRYRRGLANFTQYIQVSDEGKIFLADEFPTLIYNKYNQKIDKILAPDLYNSFQIALKNL
;
A
#
# COMPACT_ATOMS: atom_id res chain seq x y z
N MET A 1 -7.35 -0.18 -17.33
CA MET A 1 -6.37 -1.26 -17.01
C MET A 1 -5.10 -0.60 -16.46
N ASP A 2 -4.64 -1.06 -15.30
CA ASP A 2 -3.47 -0.50 -14.60
C ASP A 2 -2.18 -0.65 -15.43
N PHE A 3 -1.31 0.38 -15.42
CA PHE A 3 -0.11 0.43 -16.26
C PHE A 3 0.90 -0.68 -15.92
N ARG A 4 0.99 -1.08 -14.64
CA ARG A 4 1.88 -2.17 -14.19
C ARG A 4 1.35 -3.52 -14.61
N VAL A 5 0.03 -3.71 -14.53
CA VAL A 5 -0.60 -4.93 -15.03
C VAL A 5 -0.42 -5.05 -16.54
N LYS A 6 -0.58 -3.95 -17.31
CA LYS A 6 -0.28 -3.94 -18.75
C LYS A 6 1.16 -4.36 -19.04
N ALA A 7 2.14 -3.77 -18.34
CA ALA A 7 3.54 -4.10 -18.51
C ALA A 7 3.84 -5.59 -18.21
N ARG A 8 3.27 -6.14 -17.13
CA ARG A 8 3.44 -7.57 -16.78
C ARG A 8 2.81 -8.49 -17.82
N VAL A 9 1.63 -8.14 -18.35
CA VAL A 9 0.98 -8.94 -19.40
C VAL A 9 1.80 -8.93 -20.69
N ALA A 10 2.39 -7.80 -21.06
CA ALA A 10 3.29 -7.71 -22.21
C ALA A 10 4.55 -8.62 -22.07
N LEU A 11 4.97 -8.90 -20.83
CA LEU A 11 6.07 -9.83 -20.51
C LEU A 11 5.60 -11.28 -20.28
N GLY A 12 4.38 -11.64 -20.68
CA GLY A 12 3.82 -12.99 -20.56
C GLY A 12 3.09 -13.30 -19.25
N GLY A 13 2.83 -12.28 -18.41
CA GLY A 13 2.05 -12.42 -17.18
C GLY A 13 0.53 -12.57 -17.41
N HIS A 14 -0.20 -13.06 -16.41
CA HIS A 14 -1.65 -13.19 -16.47
C HIS A 14 -2.36 -11.83 -16.33
N ASN A 15 -3.38 -11.60 -17.16
CA ASN A 15 -4.21 -10.42 -17.08
C ASN A 15 -5.12 -10.47 -15.84
N ILE A 16 -5.16 -9.39 -15.06
CA ILE A 16 -6.06 -9.26 -13.92
C ILE A 16 -7.15 -8.24 -14.28
N PRO A 17 -8.45 -8.61 -14.21
CA PRO A 17 -9.55 -7.68 -14.46
C PRO A 17 -9.46 -6.43 -13.57
N PHE A 18 -9.79 -5.27 -14.11
CA PHE A 18 -9.66 -4.00 -13.40
C PHE A 18 -10.52 -3.96 -12.12
N GLU A 19 -11.76 -4.47 -12.17
CA GLU A 19 -12.60 -4.55 -10.97
C GLU A 19 -11.95 -5.36 -9.85
N ASN A 20 -11.21 -6.42 -10.18
CA ASN A 20 -10.50 -7.23 -9.20
C ASN A 20 -9.36 -6.44 -8.54
N ILE A 21 -8.67 -5.58 -9.28
CA ILE A 21 -7.62 -4.71 -8.75
C ILE A 21 -8.24 -3.71 -7.76
N VAL A 22 -9.31 -3.02 -8.16
CA VAL A 22 -10.01 -2.04 -7.32
C VAL A 22 -10.55 -2.69 -6.04
N ARG A 23 -11.22 -3.84 -6.17
CA ARG A 23 -11.75 -4.59 -5.02
C ARG A 23 -10.64 -5.01 -4.05
N ARG A 24 -9.52 -5.52 -4.56
CA ARG A 24 -8.38 -5.94 -3.74
C ARG A 24 -7.68 -4.76 -3.08
N TYR A 25 -7.55 -3.63 -3.77
CA TYR A 25 -7.01 -2.40 -3.21
C TYR A 25 -7.80 -1.96 -1.99
N ARG A 26 -9.13 -1.83 -2.12
CA ARG A 26 -10.00 -1.44 -0.99
C ARG A 26 -9.91 -2.41 0.18
N ARG A 27 -10.01 -3.72 -0.10
CA ARG A 27 -9.90 -4.75 0.93
C ARG A 27 -8.53 -4.74 1.63
N GLY A 28 -7.46 -4.52 0.87
CA GLY A 28 -6.10 -4.45 1.41
C GLY A 28 -5.94 -3.29 2.38
N LEU A 29 -6.47 -2.11 2.04
CA LEU A 29 -6.47 -0.95 2.93
C LEU A 29 -7.31 -1.19 4.20
N ALA A 30 -8.49 -1.80 4.09
CA ALA A 30 -9.33 -2.10 5.26
C ALA A 30 -8.64 -3.09 6.21
N ASN A 31 -8.00 -4.12 5.66
CA ASN A 31 -7.23 -5.10 6.41
C ASN A 31 -5.99 -4.46 7.06
N PHE A 32 -5.32 -3.54 6.37
CA PHE A 32 -4.13 -2.85 6.88
C PHE A 32 -4.43 -2.17 8.22
N THR A 33 -5.57 -1.50 8.38
CA THR A 33 -5.96 -0.82 9.62
C THR A 33 -6.02 -1.78 10.81
N GLN A 34 -6.50 -3.01 10.60
CA GLN A 34 -6.54 -4.04 11.63
C GLN A 34 -5.14 -4.59 11.93
N TYR A 35 -4.37 -4.91 10.89
CA TYR A 35 -3.06 -5.52 11.03
C TYR A 35 -2.06 -4.57 11.70
N ILE A 36 -2.07 -3.30 11.33
CA ILE A 36 -1.11 -2.34 11.89
C ILE A 36 -1.39 -2.06 13.36
N GLN A 37 -2.62 -2.23 13.84
CA GLN A 37 -2.95 -2.07 15.27
C GLN A 37 -2.34 -3.18 16.13
N VAL A 38 -2.42 -4.44 15.67
CA VAL A 38 -1.99 -5.61 16.44
C VAL A 38 -0.51 -5.98 16.26
N SER A 39 0.18 -5.39 15.27
CA SER A 39 1.59 -5.70 14.99
C SER A 39 2.52 -4.87 15.87
N ASP A 40 3.57 -5.47 16.44
CA ASP A 40 4.59 -4.74 17.19
C ASP A 40 5.42 -3.81 16.29
N GLU A 41 5.70 -4.29 15.07
CA GLU A 41 6.45 -3.57 14.04
C GLU A 41 5.64 -3.46 12.74
N GLY A 42 5.93 -2.43 11.93
CA GLY A 42 5.27 -2.26 10.64
C GLY A 42 5.94 -1.19 9.80
N LYS A 43 6.09 -1.47 8.50
CA LYS A 43 6.72 -0.56 7.54
C LYS A 43 5.82 -0.37 6.33
N ILE A 44 5.72 0.87 5.85
CA ILE A 44 5.03 1.18 4.59
C ILE A 44 6.07 1.68 3.60
N PHE A 45 6.06 1.11 2.40
CA PHE A 45 6.91 1.52 1.30
C PHE A 45 6.07 2.03 0.14
N LEU A 46 6.58 3.04 -0.57
CA LEU A 46 6.08 3.37 -1.88
C LEU A 46 6.46 2.24 -2.83
N ALA A 47 5.49 1.74 -3.59
CA ALA A 47 5.65 0.53 -4.38
C ALA A 47 6.40 0.81 -5.70
N ASP A 48 7.58 1.41 -5.66
CA ASP A 48 8.30 1.88 -6.86
C ASP A 48 9.40 0.91 -7.27
N GLU A 49 10.16 1.28 -8.31
CA GLU A 49 11.38 0.56 -8.67
C GLU A 49 12.38 0.52 -7.50
N PHE A 50 12.48 1.62 -6.76
CA PHE A 50 13.25 1.73 -5.53
C PHE A 50 12.29 1.97 -4.37
N PRO A 51 11.99 0.95 -3.53
CA PRO A 51 10.97 1.07 -2.50
C PRO A 51 11.37 2.11 -1.45
N THR A 52 10.69 3.25 -1.49
CA THR A 52 10.92 4.36 -0.56
C THR A 52 10.18 4.09 0.74
N LEU A 53 10.87 4.04 1.88
CA LEU A 53 10.22 3.91 3.19
C LEU A 53 9.44 5.19 3.51
N ILE A 54 8.13 5.06 3.75
CA ILE A 54 7.22 6.17 4.06
C ILE A 54 6.99 6.27 5.57
N TYR A 55 6.78 5.12 6.22
CA TYR A 55 6.34 5.00 7.61
C TYR A 55 7.04 3.82 8.28
N ASN A 56 7.44 4.02 9.53
CA ASN A 56 8.00 3.00 10.40
C ASN A 56 7.27 3.00 11.75
N LYS A 57 6.80 1.82 12.14
CA LYS A 57 6.26 1.48 13.45
C LYS A 57 7.22 0.53 14.14
N TYR A 58 7.52 0.81 15.40
CA TYR A 58 8.35 -0.04 16.25
C TYR A 58 7.80 -0.06 17.67
N ASN A 59 7.79 -1.24 18.30
CA ASN A 59 7.28 -1.44 19.65
C ASN A 59 5.91 -0.77 19.88
N GLN A 60 4.97 -1.05 18.98
CA GLN A 60 3.59 -0.55 18.99
C GLN A 60 3.42 0.97 18.78
N LYS A 61 4.50 1.72 18.59
CA LYS A 61 4.48 3.18 18.39
C LYS A 61 4.94 3.56 17.00
N ILE A 62 4.46 4.70 16.52
CA ILE A 62 5.03 5.33 15.32
C ILE A 62 6.44 5.79 15.69
N ASP A 63 7.44 5.21 15.05
CA ASP A 63 8.84 5.60 15.23
C ASP A 63 9.16 6.79 14.31
N LYS A 64 8.90 6.65 13.00
CA LYS A 64 9.23 7.68 12.00
C LYS A 64 8.22 7.75 10.86
N ILE A 65 7.96 8.97 10.38
CA ILE A 65 7.35 9.25 9.08
C ILE A 65 8.42 9.93 8.24
N LEU A 66 8.88 9.24 7.18
CA LEU A 66 10.01 9.69 6.36
C LEU A 66 9.55 10.46 5.10
N ALA A 67 8.31 10.24 4.66
CA ALA A 67 7.71 10.95 3.54
C ALA A 67 6.30 11.45 3.92
N PRO A 68 6.18 12.62 4.58
CA PRO A 68 4.92 13.12 5.13
C PRO A 68 3.80 13.28 4.09
N ASP A 69 4.12 13.77 2.90
CA ASP A 69 3.11 13.99 1.85
C ASP A 69 2.52 12.67 1.32
N LEU A 70 3.38 11.67 1.13
CA LEU A 70 2.97 10.32 0.74
C LEU A 70 2.15 9.65 1.86
N TYR A 71 2.57 9.85 3.12
CA TYR A 71 1.84 9.34 4.27
C TYR A 71 0.46 10.00 4.39
N ASN A 72 0.35 11.31 4.21
CA ASN A 72 -0.93 12.02 4.22
C ASN A 72 -1.85 11.54 3.11
N SER A 73 -1.32 11.34 1.89
CA SER A 73 -2.08 10.80 0.77
C SER A 73 -2.60 9.38 1.08
N PHE A 74 -1.78 8.56 1.72
CA PHE A 74 -2.18 7.24 2.20
C PHE A 74 -3.25 7.31 3.29
N GLN A 75 -3.14 8.22 4.26
CA GLN A 75 -4.15 8.44 5.29
C GLN A 75 -5.50 8.91 4.71
N ILE A 76 -5.48 9.76 3.68
CA ILE A 76 -6.69 10.17 2.95
C ILE A 76 -7.34 8.95 2.28
N ALA A 77 -6.54 8.09 1.64
CA ALA A 77 -7.05 6.87 1.02
C ALA A 77 -7.69 5.92 2.03
N LEU A 78 -7.12 5.79 3.23
CA LEU A 78 -7.70 4.99 4.33
C LEU A 78 -9.04 5.54 4.82
N LYS A 79 -9.21 6.87 4.88
CA LYS A 79 -10.46 7.52 5.33
C LYS A 79 -11.60 7.44 4.33
N ASN A 80 -11.29 7.24 3.04
CA ASN A 80 -12.26 7.18 1.95
C ASN A 80 -12.68 5.75 1.59
N LEU A 81 -12.43 4.78 2.48
CA LEU A 81 -12.83 3.39 2.34
C LEU A 81 -14.30 3.14 2.66
#